data_AF-A0A645H836-F1
#
_entry.id   AF-A0A645H836-F1
#
_cell.length_a   1.000
_cell.length_b   1.000
_cell.length_c   1.000
_cell.angle_alpha   90.00
_cell.angle_beta   90.00
_cell.angle_gamma   90.00
#
_symmetry.space_group_name_H-M   'P 1'
#
loop_
_entity.id
_entity.type
_entity.pdbx_description
1 polymer ?
#
loop_
_entity_poly.entity_id
_entity_poly.type
_entity_poly.pdbx_seq_one_letter_code
_entity_poly.pdbx_strand_id
1 'polypeptide(L)'
;MVCGYYENGMFYVSTDARKNKILQIEKNNEVSVAGLGWYTFQGRAENLGWVKDEKNAEIRANFKKIFGWFDEVGDEDNPNSIVLRITLTEGVIIDNAEKYGEKKYEINFIDKTVK
;
A
#
# COMPACT_ATOMS: atom_id res chain seq x y z
N MET A 1 -0.59 7.21 -13.21
CA MET A 1 -0.19 5.82 -12.86
C MET A 1 -0.23 5.69 -11.34
N VAL A 2 -0.32 4.49 -10.77
CA VAL A 2 -0.21 4.30 -9.30
C VAL A 2 1.04 3.47 -9.06
N CYS A 3 1.95 4.00 -8.26
CA CYS A 3 3.13 3.27 -7.79
C CYS A 3 2.91 2.91 -6.32
N GLY A 4 3.13 1.66 -5.96
CA GLY A 4 2.91 1.19 -4.60
C GLY A 4 3.95 0.14 -4.22
N TYR A 5 4.60 0.33 -3.08
CA TYR A 5 5.57 -0.64 -2.55
C TYR A 5 5.20 -1.06 -1.13
N TYR A 6 5.67 -2.23 -0.73
CA TYR A 6 5.50 -2.78 0.61
C TYR A 6 6.81 -2.74 1.37
N GLU A 7 6.76 -2.32 2.64
CA GLU A 7 7.90 -2.31 3.54
C GLU A 7 7.40 -2.47 4.99
N ASN A 8 8.03 -3.39 5.74
CA ASN A 8 7.84 -3.59 7.19
C ASN A 8 6.42 -3.85 7.72
N GLY A 9 5.44 -4.21 6.87
CA GLY A 9 4.02 -4.35 7.27
C GLY A 9 3.13 -3.20 6.78
N MET A 10 3.67 -2.32 5.93
CA MET A 10 2.95 -1.18 5.38
C MET A 10 3.05 -1.17 3.86
N PHE A 11 1.97 -0.77 3.20
CA PHE A 11 2.04 -0.33 1.81
C PHE A 11 2.15 1.19 1.76
N TYR A 12 3.02 1.69 0.91
CA TYR A 12 3.12 3.10 0.55
C TYR A 12 2.69 3.25 -0.90
N VAL A 13 1.71 4.12 -1.15
CA VAL A 13 1.09 4.30 -2.47
C VAL A 13 1.15 5.76 -2.86
N SER A 14 1.75 6.05 -4.02
CA SER A 14 1.66 7.35 -4.65
C SER A 14 0.31 7.47 -5.36
N THR A 15 -0.46 8.50 -5.00
CA THR A 15 -1.76 8.75 -5.62
C THR A 15 -2.18 10.21 -5.52
N ASP A 16 -3.25 10.58 -6.22
CA ASP A 16 -3.78 11.95 -6.20
C ASP A 16 -4.90 12.06 -5.15
N ALA A 17 -4.79 13.06 -4.26
CA ALA A 17 -5.71 13.30 -3.15
C ALA A 17 -7.17 13.50 -3.59
N ARG A 18 -7.41 13.90 -4.85
CA ARG A 18 -8.75 14.19 -5.38
C ARG A 18 -9.45 12.94 -5.93
N LYS A 19 -8.79 11.78 -5.96
CA LYS A 19 -9.40 10.54 -6.46
C LYS A 19 -10.48 10.05 -5.51
N ASN A 20 -11.56 9.49 -6.06
CA ASN A 20 -12.67 8.94 -5.27
C ASN A 20 -12.23 7.98 -4.16
N LYS A 21 -11.20 7.17 -4.39
CA LYS A 21 -10.67 6.26 -3.36
C LYS A 21 -10.18 7.00 -2.12
N ILE A 22 -9.55 8.17 -2.29
CA ILE A 22 -9.06 8.98 -1.18
C ILE A 22 -10.25 9.64 -0.46
N LEU A 23 -11.20 10.20 -1.21
CA LEU A 23 -12.42 10.78 -0.64
C LEU A 23 -13.28 9.74 0.13
N GLN A 24 -13.19 8.46 -0.25
CA GLN A 24 -13.81 7.35 0.50
C GLN A 24 -13.01 7.02 1.77
N ILE A 25 -11.68 6.94 1.66
CA ILE A 25 -10.76 6.71 2.78
C ILE A 25 -10.88 7.79 3.87
N GLU A 26 -11.11 9.05 3.48
CA GLU A 26 -11.35 10.15 4.42
C GLU A 26 -12.59 9.94 5.30
N LYS A 27 -13.58 9.18 4.82
CA LYS A 27 -14.81 8.86 5.57
C LYS A 27 -14.67 7.58 6.39
N ASN A 28 -13.95 6.60 5.86
CA ASN A 28 -13.61 5.38 6.56
C ASN A 28 -12.25 4.89 6.06
N ASN A 29 -11.26 4.91 6.94
CA ASN A 29 -9.89 4.58 6.59
C ASN A 29 -9.56 3.09 6.76
N GLU A 30 -10.54 2.25 7.14
CA GLU A 30 -10.39 0.80 7.09
C GLU A 30 -10.49 0.32 5.64
N VAL A 31 -9.40 -0.27 5.15
CA VAL A 31 -9.23 -0.66 3.75
C VAL A 31 -8.71 -2.08 3.63
N SER A 32 -8.89 -2.67 2.46
CA SER A 32 -8.24 -3.94 2.10
C SER A 32 -7.29 -3.75 0.92
N VAL A 33 -6.16 -4.46 0.95
CA VAL A 33 -5.26 -4.64 -0.19
C VAL A 33 -5.36 -6.08 -0.64
N ALA A 34 -5.74 -6.31 -1.90
CA ALA A 34 -5.90 -7.65 -2.45
C ALA A 34 -5.33 -7.73 -3.87
N GLY A 35 -4.86 -8.91 -4.26
CA GLY A 35 -4.24 -9.11 -5.57
C GLY A 35 -4.51 -10.49 -6.15
N LEU A 36 -5.11 -10.53 -7.34
CA LEU A 36 -5.26 -11.72 -8.20
C LEU A 36 -5.83 -12.97 -7.52
N GLY A 37 -6.58 -12.81 -6.42
CA GLY A 37 -7.09 -13.92 -5.62
C GLY A 37 -6.02 -14.66 -4.80
N TRP A 38 -4.79 -14.15 -4.72
CA TRP A 38 -3.68 -14.77 -4.00
C TRP A 38 -3.52 -14.25 -2.57
N TYR A 39 -3.98 -13.03 -2.31
CA TYR A 39 -3.95 -12.49 -0.97
C TYR A 39 -5.03 -11.42 -0.78
N THR A 40 -5.44 -11.28 0.47
CA THR A 40 -6.29 -10.19 0.95
C THR A 40 -5.78 -9.79 2.32
N PHE A 41 -5.38 -8.52 2.46
CA PHE A 41 -4.91 -7.95 3.71
C PHE A 41 -5.86 -6.84 4.14
N GLN A 42 -6.16 -6.79 5.43
CA GLN A 42 -6.86 -5.67 6.06
C GLN A 42 -5.84 -4.68 6.61
N GLY A 43 -6.18 -3.40 6.59
CA GLY A 43 -5.32 -2.36 7.12
C GLY A 43 -6.02 -1.03 7.30
N ARG A 44 -5.28 -0.08 7.87
CA ARG A 44 -5.71 1.30 8.06
C ARG A 44 -4.91 2.23 7.16
N ALA A 45 -5.62 3.01 6.37
CA ALA A 45 -5.05 3.99 5.47
C ALA A 45 -4.84 5.34 6.16
N GLU A 46 -3.78 6.04 5.77
CA GLU A 46 -3.47 7.39 6.23
C GLU A 46 -2.84 8.19 5.09
N ASN A 47 -3.39 9.38 4.84
CA ASN A 47 -2.80 10.34 3.92
C ASN A 47 -1.64 11.06 4.62
N LEU A 48 -0.41 10.78 4.22
CA LEU A 48 0.80 11.40 4.77
C LEU A 48 1.11 12.76 4.14
N GLY A 49 0.24 13.30 3.27
CA GLY A 49 0.44 14.58 2.61
C GLY A 49 1.30 14.49 1.36
N TRP A 50 1.81 15.63 0.92
CA TRP A 50 2.46 15.78 -0.38
C TRP A 50 3.74 14.94 -0.48
N VAL A 51 3.97 14.32 -1.63
CA VAL A 51 5.11 13.40 -1.84
C VAL A 51 6.48 14.08 -1.70
N LYS A 52 6.57 15.39 -1.97
CA LYS A 52 7.80 16.18 -1.78
C LYS A 52 7.94 16.81 -0.39
N ASP A 53 6.99 16.61 0.52
CA ASP A 53 7.18 17.04 1.91
C ASP A 53 8.42 16.36 2.51
N GLU A 54 9.19 17.11 3.30
CA GLU A 54 10.45 16.64 3.89
C GLU A 54 10.28 15.37 4.73
N LYS A 55 9.17 15.26 5.47
CA LYS A 55 8.80 14.06 6.24
C LYS A 55 8.63 12.79 5.38
N ASN A 56 8.41 12.95 4.07
CA ASN A 56 8.21 11.87 3.11
C ASN A 56 9.48 11.60 2.28
N ALA A 57 10.61 12.25 2.56
CA ALA A 57 11.82 12.16 1.73
C ALA A 57 12.34 10.72 1.56
N GLU A 58 12.32 9.92 2.62
CA GLU A 58 12.74 8.51 2.57
C GLU A 58 11.78 7.65 1.72
N ILE A 59 10.47 7.82 1.93
CA ILE A 59 9.43 7.13 1.16
C ILE A 59 9.53 7.48 -0.33
N ARG A 60 9.73 8.77 -0.63
CA ARG A 60 9.95 9.29 -1.98
C ARG A 60 11.22 8.70 -2.62
N ALA A 61 12.32 8.59 -1.87
CA ALA A 61 13.53 7.95 -2.35
C ALA A 61 13.30 6.47 -2.69
N ASN A 62 12.52 5.76 -1.86
CA ASN A 62 12.12 4.37 -2.15
C ASN A 62 11.27 4.26 -3.41
N PHE A 63 10.30 5.17 -3.63
CA PHE A 63 9.55 5.21 -4.89
C PHE A 63 10.48 5.34 -6.10
N LYS A 64 11.43 6.27 -6.09
CA LYS A 64 12.37 6.47 -7.21
C LYS A 64 13.31 5.29 -7.42
N LYS A 65 13.75 4.67 -6.33
CA LYS A 65 14.62 3.49 -6.37
C LYS A 65 13.92 2.28 -6.99
N ILE A 66 12.66 2.05 -6.63
CA ILE A 66 11.89 0.86 -7.06
C ILE A 66 11.29 1.09 -8.46
N PHE A 67 10.79 2.29 -8.72
CA PHE A 67 10.12 2.66 -9.96
C PHE A 67 11.00 3.64 -10.73
N GLY A 68 11.79 3.13 -11.68
CA GLY A 68 12.70 3.96 -12.49
C GLY A 68 12.01 5.02 -13.37
N TRP A 69 10.68 4.97 -13.47
CA TRP A 69 9.84 5.94 -14.18
C TRP A 69 9.10 6.90 -13.22
N PHE A 70 9.40 6.88 -11.92
CA PHE A 70 8.68 7.68 -10.93
C PHE A 70 8.83 9.19 -11.17
N ASP A 71 10.00 9.63 -11.63
CA ASP A 71 10.23 11.05 -12.00
C ASP A 71 9.28 11.54 -13.09
N GLU A 72 8.86 10.64 -13.98
CA GLU A 72 7.97 10.97 -15.10
C GLU A 72 6.49 10.87 -14.73
N VAL A 73 6.10 9.89 -13.91
CA VAL A 73 4.68 9.59 -13.65
C VAL A 73 4.19 9.98 -12.26
N GLY A 74 5.10 10.30 -11.34
CA GLY A 74 4.82 10.58 -9.94
C GLY A 74 4.16 11.95 -9.71
N ASP A 75 4.22 12.85 -10.70
CA ASP A 75 3.62 14.19 -10.65
C ASP A 75 4.00 14.95 -9.36
N GLU A 76 5.29 14.90 -9.01
CA GLU A 76 5.76 15.27 -7.68
C GLU A 76 5.63 16.77 -7.38
N ASP A 77 5.52 17.62 -8.42
CA ASP A 77 5.31 19.06 -8.29
C ASP A 77 3.84 19.43 -8.03
N ASN A 78 2.91 18.50 -8.23
CA ASN A 78 1.51 18.71 -7.88
C ASN A 78 1.31 18.48 -6.37
N PRO A 79 0.82 19.46 -5.61
CA PRO A 79 0.60 19.32 -4.17
C PRO A 79 -0.48 18.27 -3.82
N ASN A 80 -1.30 17.86 -4.79
CA ASN A 80 -2.24 16.76 -4.62
C ASN A 80 -1.61 15.38 -4.83
N SER A 81 -0.37 15.29 -5.32
CA SER A 81 0.37 14.01 -5.40
C SER A 81 0.84 13.64 -4.00
N ILE A 82 0.07 12.77 -3.35
CA ILE A 82 0.25 12.42 -1.94
C ILE A 82 0.86 11.03 -1.78
N VAL A 83 1.41 10.80 -0.59
CA VAL A 83 1.73 9.47 -0.10
C VAL A 83 0.58 8.95 0.74
N LEU A 84 -0.02 7.84 0.33
CA LEU A 84 -0.97 7.08 1.13
C LEU A 84 -0.22 5.91 1.79
N ARG A 85 -0.22 5.86 3.13
CA ARG A 85 0.27 4.69 3.89
C ARG A 85 -0.89 3.79 4.25
N ILE A 86 -0.76 2.49 4.06
CA ILE A 86 -1.70 1.48 4.54
C ILE A 86 -0.96 0.58 5.51
N THR A 87 -1.28 0.68 6.80
CA THR A 87 -0.69 -0.18 7.84
C THR A 87 -1.52 -1.43 7.96
N LEU A 88 -0.93 -2.59 7.68
CA LEU A 88 -1.65 -3.86 7.70
C LEU A 88 -1.91 -4.33 9.13
N THR A 89 -3.07 -4.94 9.36
CA THR A 89 -3.47 -5.49 10.66
C THR A 89 -3.50 -7.01 10.62
N GLU A 90 -4.16 -7.57 9.61
CA GLU A 90 -4.31 -9.00 9.41
C GLU A 90 -4.45 -9.33 7.94
N GLY A 91 -4.35 -10.61 7.59
CA GLY A 91 -4.33 -10.99 6.21
C GLY A 91 -4.46 -12.47 5.94
N VAL A 92 -4.77 -12.79 4.70
CA VAL A 92 -4.79 -14.14 4.17
C VAL A 92 -3.88 -14.20 2.94
N ILE A 93 -3.05 -15.23 2.86
CA ILE A 93 -2.36 -15.63 1.63
C ILE A 93 -2.88 -17.01 1.22
N ILE A 94 -3.16 -17.17 -0.07
CA ILE A 94 -3.57 -18.41 -0.70
C ILE A 94 -2.40 -18.90 -1.56
N ASP A 95 -1.86 -20.05 -1.19
CA ASP A 95 -0.87 -20.76 -1.96
C ASP A 95 -1.54 -21.84 -2.81
N ASN A 96 -1.49 -21.65 -4.13
CA ASN A 96 -2.09 -22.52 -5.13
C ASN A 96 -1.09 -23.57 -5.68
N ALA A 97 0.14 -23.64 -5.14
CA ALA A 97 1.20 -24.47 -5.71
C ALA A 97 1.14 -25.95 -5.30
N GLU A 98 0.27 -26.34 -4.36
CA GLU A 98 0.27 -27.71 -3.84
C GLU A 98 -0.48 -28.71 -4.75
N LYS A 99 0.13 -29.88 -4.93
CA LYS A 99 -0.40 -31.04 -5.66
C LYS A 99 -1.73 -31.58 -5.09
N TYR A 100 -2.14 -31.16 -3.89
CA TYR A 100 -3.26 -31.72 -3.13
C TYR A 100 -4.32 -30.70 -2.66
N GLY A 101 -4.24 -29.42 -3.07
CA GLY A 101 -5.27 -28.41 -2.76
C GLY A 101 -4.68 -27.02 -2.48
N GLU A 102 -5.57 -26.05 -2.26
CA GLU A 102 -5.19 -24.70 -1.86
C GLU A 102 -4.79 -24.67 -0.38
N LYS A 103 -3.64 -24.06 -0.07
CA LYS A 103 -3.23 -23.81 1.31
C LYS A 103 -3.46 -22.36 1.67
N LYS A 104 -4.11 -22.13 2.81
CA LYS A 104 -4.42 -20.81 3.34
C LYS A 104 -3.52 -20.50 4.53
N TYR A 105 -2.90 -19.32 4.52
CA TYR A 105 -2.13 -18.79 5.65
C TYR A 105 -2.83 -17.57 6.22
N GLU A 106 -3.11 -17.58 7.51
CA GLU A 106 -3.67 -16.43 8.23
C GLU A 106 -2.56 -15.67 8.95
N ILE A 107 -2.37 -14.41 8.58
CA ILE A 107 -1.27 -13.56 9.04
C ILE A 107 -1.84 -12.51 9.98
N ASN A 108 -1.22 -12.39 11.15
CA ASN A 108 -1.43 -11.25 12.04
C ASN A 108 -0.19 -10.37 11.97
N PHE A 109 -0.33 -9.17 11.39
CA PHE A 109 0.77 -8.23 11.20
C PHE A 109 1.16 -7.49 12.48
N ILE A 110 0.24 -7.40 13.45
CA ILE A 110 0.45 -6.75 14.75
C ILE A 110 1.34 -7.64 15.63
N ASP A 111 0.94 -8.89 15.80
CA ASP A 111 1.63 -9.87 16.65
C ASP A 111 2.76 -10.60 15.92
N LYS A 112 2.87 -10.41 14.60
CA LYS A 112 3.87 -11.03 13.72
C LYS A 112 3.81 -12.56 13.75
N THR A 113 2.60 -13.11 13.72
CA THR A 113 2.36 -14.57 13.72
C THR A 113 1.66 -15.03 12.44
N VAL A 114 1.87 -16.28 12.07
CA VAL A 114 1.19 -16.95 10.95
C VAL A 114 0.57 -18.25 11.44
N LYS A 115 -0.65 -18.55 10.99
CA LYS A 115 -1.37 -19.82 11.23
C LYS A 115 -1.71 -20.51 9.93
#